data_AF-A0A383A6B0-F1
#
_entry.id   AF-A0A383A6B0-F1
#
_cell.length_a   1.000
_cell.length_b   1.000
_cell.length_c   1.000
_cell.angle_alpha   90.00
_cell.angle_beta   90.00
_cell.angle_gamma   90.00
#
_symmetry.space_group_name_H-M   'P 1'
#
loop_
_entity.id
_entity.type
_entity.pdbx_description
1 polymer ?
#
loop_
_entity_poly.entity_id
_entity_poly.type
_entity_poly.pdbx_seq_one_letter_code
_entity_poly.pdbx_strand_id
1 'polypeptide(L)'
;MCKKDNIKFKSIDIIIKKSSNIEENARKKRYLSLTSEILNSEILCTGHHQEDQAETFLLQLFRGSGVAGLAAMPEKKIINGSQLYRPFLNISKTQILDYASENK
;
A
#
# COMPACT_ATOMS: atom_id res chain seq x y z
N MET A 1 -11.15 0.63 -16.95
CA MET A 1 -10.02 1.58 -16.81
C MET A 1 -8.81 1.07 -17.58
N CYS A 2 -8.03 0.10 -17.09
CA CYS A 2 -6.78 -0.34 -17.76
C CYS A 2 -6.89 -0.65 -19.27
N LYS A 3 -7.98 -1.29 -19.73
CA LYS A 3 -8.22 -1.55 -21.16
C LYS A 3 -8.39 -0.26 -21.98
N LYS A 4 -9.03 0.77 -21.42
CA LYS A 4 -9.24 2.09 -22.06
C LYS A 4 -7.90 2.81 -22.25
N ASP A 5 -7.01 2.67 -21.28
CA ASP A 5 -5.74 3.41 -21.22
C ASP A 5 -4.54 2.59 -21.77
N ASN A 6 -4.81 1.44 -22.41
CA ASN A 6 -3.81 0.50 -22.91
C ASN A 6 -2.76 0.06 -21.86
N ILE A 7 -3.20 -0.09 -20.60
CA ILE A 7 -2.37 -0.53 -19.48
C ILE A 7 -2.56 -2.04 -19.29
N LYS A 8 -1.44 -2.79 -19.19
CA LYS A 8 -1.45 -4.22 -18.86
C LYS A 8 -2.12 -4.41 -17.49
N PHE A 9 -3.13 -5.28 -17.44
CA PHE A 9 -3.86 -5.59 -16.22
C PHE A 9 -3.69 -7.06 -15.86
N LYS A 10 -3.50 -7.35 -14.57
CA LYS A 10 -3.46 -8.69 -14.01
C LYS A 10 -4.29 -8.75 -12.73
N SER A 11 -5.20 -9.72 -12.66
CA SER A 11 -5.90 -10.07 -11.42
C SER A 11 -5.19 -11.24 -10.77
N ILE A 12 -5.04 -11.19 -9.44
CA ILE A 12 -4.38 -12.25 -8.67
C ILE A 12 -5.28 -12.57 -7.49
N ASP A 13 -5.79 -13.80 -7.46
CA ASP A 13 -6.65 -14.26 -6.37
C ASP A 13 -5.81 -14.73 -5.19
N ILE A 14 -6.16 -14.26 -3.98
CA ILE A 14 -5.50 -14.65 -2.74
C ILE A 14 -6.50 -15.29 -1.78
N ILE A 15 -6.20 -16.48 -1.30
CA ILE A 15 -7.03 -17.18 -0.31
C ILE A 15 -6.55 -16.78 1.09
N ILE A 16 -7.42 -16.17 1.91
CA ILE A 16 -7.10 -15.76 3.28
C ILE A 16 -7.94 -16.58 4.26
N LYS A 17 -7.30 -17.25 5.22
CA LYS A 17 -8.01 -17.95 6.31
C LYS A 17 -8.52 -16.93 7.32
N LYS A 18 -9.78 -17.09 7.76
CA LYS A 18 -10.38 -16.24 8.80
C LYS A 18 -9.62 -16.42 10.12
N SER A 19 -9.16 -15.32 10.70
CA SER A 19 -8.37 -15.27 11.94
C SER A 19 -8.51 -13.88 12.58
N SER A 20 -8.15 -13.73 13.85
CA SER A 20 -8.12 -12.43 14.54
C SER A 20 -7.20 -11.40 13.86
N ASN A 21 -6.21 -11.85 13.09
CA ASN A 21 -5.24 -11.00 12.39
C ASN A 21 -5.48 -10.98 10.87
N ILE A 22 -6.75 -11.01 10.45
CA ILE A 22 -7.11 -11.10 9.02
C ILE A 22 -6.48 -10.00 8.17
N GLU A 23 -6.46 -8.75 8.65
CA GLU A 23 -5.89 -7.61 7.93
C GLU A 23 -4.38 -7.74 7.73
N GLU A 24 -3.65 -8.14 8.78
CA GLU A 24 -2.22 -8.35 8.68
C GLU A 24 -1.88 -9.50 7.73
N ASN A 25 -2.64 -10.59 7.81
CA ASN A 25 -2.49 -11.74 6.93
C ASN A 25 -2.81 -11.39 5.47
N ALA A 26 -3.87 -10.61 5.24
CA ALA A 26 -4.23 -10.09 3.93
C ALA A 26 -3.11 -9.22 3.36
N ARG A 27 -2.56 -8.31 4.18
CA ARG A 27 -1.45 -7.43 3.79
C ARG A 27 -0.21 -8.23 3.39
N LYS A 28 0.20 -9.22 4.20
CA LYS A 28 1.35 -10.09 3.90
C LYS A 28 1.16 -10.85 2.59
N LYS A 29 0.01 -11.50 2.40
CA LYS A 29 -0.29 -12.25 1.17
C LYS A 29 -0.37 -11.36 -0.07
N ARG A 30 -0.96 -10.16 0.05
CA ARG A 30 -1.02 -9.18 -1.03
C ARG A 30 0.39 -8.79 -1.48
N TYR A 31 1.26 -8.38 -0.56
CA TYR A 31 2.62 -8.00 -0.93
C TYR A 31 3.39 -9.17 -1.52
N LEU A 32 3.31 -10.37 -0.95
CA LEU A 32 3.96 -11.56 -1.50
C LEU A 32 3.55 -11.80 -2.97
N SER A 33 2.24 -11.77 -3.23
CA SER A 33 1.67 -12.04 -4.55
C SER A 33 2.00 -10.94 -5.57
N LEU A 34 2.05 -9.68 -5.12
CA LEU A 34 2.48 -8.57 -5.98
C LEU A 34 3.97 -8.67 -6.30
N THR A 35 4.82 -8.89 -5.30
CA THR A 35 6.28 -8.95 -5.50
C THR A 35 6.73 -10.15 -6.33
N SER A 36 5.98 -11.27 -6.32
CA SER A 36 6.29 -12.43 -7.17
C SER A 36 6.03 -12.18 -8.66
N GLU A 37 5.35 -11.09 -9.00
CA GLU A 37 4.93 -10.76 -10.37
C GLU A 37 5.70 -9.59 -10.97
N ILE A 38 6.57 -8.97 -10.18
CA ILE A 38 7.33 -7.77 -10.53
C ILE A 38 8.70 -8.20 -11.03
N LEU A 39 9.13 -7.65 -12.16
CA LEU A 39 10.47 -7.86 -12.69
C LEU A 39 11.49 -7.06 -11.88
N ASN A 40 12.77 -7.49 -11.90
CA ASN A 40 13.83 -6.78 -11.17
C ASN A 40 14.01 -5.30 -11.58
N SER A 41 13.55 -4.92 -12.78
CA SER A 41 13.59 -3.56 -13.29
C SER A 41 12.35 -2.72 -12.93
N GLU A 42 11.36 -3.30 -12.26
CA GLU A 42 10.07 -2.66 -11.96
C GLU A 42 9.97 -2.24 -10.48
N ILE A 43 9.17 -1.21 -10.24
CA ILE A 43 8.91 -0.66 -8.90
C ILE A 43 7.43 -0.88 -8.57
N LEU A 44 7.15 -1.44 -7.39
CA LEU A 44 5.80 -1.52 -6.87
C LEU A 44 5.37 -0.14 -6.37
N CYS A 45 4.36 0.46 -7.00
CA CYS A 45 3.73 1.69 -6.51
C CYS A 45 2.41 1.37 -5.81
N THR A 46 2.14 2.04 -4.69
CA THR A 46 0.85 1.92 -3.97
C THR A 46 0.29 3.30 -3.64
N GLY A 47 -1.03 3.44 -3.69
CA GLY A 47 -1.74 4.70 -3.45
C GLY A 47 -2.00 5.02 -1.98
N HIS A 48 -1.09 4.67 -1.06
CA HIS A 48 -1.25 5.04 0.35
C HIS A 48 -1.14 6.56 0.52
N HIS A 49 -2.05 7.15 1.29
CA HIS A 49 -2.19 8.59 1.50
C HIS A 49 -2.01 9.00 2.97
N GLN A 50 -2.16 10.30 3.26
CA GLN A 50 -1.92 10.86 4.59
C GLN A 50 -2.80 10.23 5.69
N GLU A 51 -4.06 9.91 5.40
CA GLU A 51 -4.92 9.24 6.40
C GLU A 51 -4.42 7.81 6.73
N ASP A 52 -3.84 7.07 5.77
CA ASP A 52 -3.27 5.75 6.03
C ASP A 52 -2.01 5.85 6.92
N GLN A 53 -1.24 6.94 6.79
CA GLN A 53 -0.13 7.24 7.69
C GLN A 53 -0.62 7.46 9.11
N ALA A 54 -1.68 8.25 9.28
CA ALA A 54 -2.29 8.51 10.57
C ALA A 54 -2.85 7.22 11.20
N GLU A 55 -3.54 6.38 10.43
CA GLU A 55 -4.02 5.09 10.90
C GLU A 55 -2.87 4.18 11.35
N THR A 56 -1.83 4.06 10.52
CA THR A 56 -0.65 3.26 10.85
C THR A 56 0.07 3.78 12.10
N PHE A 57 0.17 5.11 12.24
CA PHE A 57 0.74 5.76 13.42
C PHE A 57 -0.07 5.43 14.68
N LEU A 58 -1.39 5.63 14.65
CA LEU A 58 -2.27 5.37 15.78
C LEU A 58 -2.25 3.88 16.18
N LEU A 59 -2.27 2.97 15.20
CA LEU A 59 -2.15 1.53 15.45
C LEU A 59 -0.83 1.17 16.15
N GLN A 60 0.29 1.77 15.73
CA GLN A 60 1.58 1.53 16.36
C GLN A 60 1.67 2.15 17.76
N LEU A 61 1.07 3.33 17.95
CA LEU A 61 0.95 3.99 19.24
C LEU A 61 0.17 3.12 20.24
N PHE A 62 -1.01 2.63 19.86
CA PHE A 62 -1.83 1.77 20.72
C PHE A 62 -1.21 0.41 21.02
N ARG A 63 -0.28 -0.06 20.18
CA ARG A 63 0.52 -1.27 20.43
C ARG A 63 1.71 -1.04 21.38
N GLY A 64 1.91 0.18 21.87
CA GLY A 64 3.00 0.51 22.79
C GLY A 64 4.37 0.60 22.12
N SER A 65 4.41 0.93 20.83
CA SER A 65 5.67 1.03 20.08
C SER A 65 6.50 2.22 20.57
N GLY A 66 7.80 2.02 20.79
CA GLY A 66 8.72 3.13 21.11
C GLY A 66 8.89 4.11 19.94
N VAL A 67 9.63 5.21 20.13
CA VAL A 67 9.83 6.28 19.12
C VAL A 67 10.24 5.76 17.73
N ALA A 68 11.09 4.74 17.65
CA ALA A 68 11.47 4.11 16.39
C ALA A 68 10.32 3.33 15.73
N GLY A 69 9.41 2.76 16.53
CA GLY A 69 8.21 2.09 16.06
C GLY A 69 7.00 3.01 15.89
N LEU A 70 7.13 4.31 16.17
CA LEU A 70 6.15 5.33 15.78
C LEU A 70 6.39 5.85 14.36
N ALA A 71 7.53 5.52 13.74
CA ALA A 71 7.69 5.70 12.31
C ALA A 71 6.60 4.88 11.60
N ALA A 72 5.65 5.58 10.96
CA ALA A 72 4.54 4.97 10.23
C ALA A 72 5.06 4.30 8.94
N MET A 73 4.49 4.60 7.76
CA MET A 73 5.02 3.96 6.54
C MET A 73 6.14 4.83 5.93
N PRO A 74 7.30 4.27 5.59
CA PRO A 74 8.29 5.00 4.82
C PRO A 74 7.82 5.20 3.37
N GLU A 75 8.26 6.29 2.73
CA GLU A 75 7.97 6.58 1.33
C GLU A 75 8.54 5.53 0.38
N LYS A 76 9.77 5.08 0.65
CA LYS A 76 10.47 4.04 -0.09
C LYS A 76 10.86 2.91 0.84
N LYS A 77 10.68 1.67 0.41
CA LYS A 77 11.05 0.47 1.18
C LYS A 77 11.41 -0.68 0.26
N ILE A 78 12.31 -1.56 0.69
CA ILE A 78 12.49 -2.87 0.05
C ILE A 78 11.55 -3.88 0.71
N ILE A 79 10.76 -4.58 -0.09
CA ILE A 79 9.86 -5.65 0.36
C ILE A 79 10.03 -6.88 -0.54
N ASN A 80 10.34 -8.03 0.07
CA ASN A 80 10.61 -9.30 -0.64
C ASN A 80 11.61 -9.16 -1.80
N GLY A 81 12.62 -8.29 -1.67
CA GLY A 81 13.61 -8.02 -2.72
C GLY A 81 13.18 -6.99 -3.77
N SER A 82 11.92 -6.55 -3.79
CA SER A 82 11.40 -5.54 -4.72
C SER A 82 11.37 -4.15 -4.10
N GLN A 83 11.56 -3.11 -4.92
CA GLN A 83 11.36 -1.72 -4.51
C GLN A 83 9.87 -1.40 -4.38
N LEU A 84 9.48 -0.80 -3.25
CA LEU A 84 8.14 -0.28 -2.99
C LEU A 84 8.20 1.24 -2.83
N TYR A 85 7.32 1.93 -3.54
CA TYR A 85 7.18 3.38 -3.52
C TYR A 85 5.74 3.80 -3.20
N ARG A 86 5.59 4.84 -2.38
CA ARG A 86 4.32 5.40 -1.93
C ARG A 86 4.28 6.92 -2.21
N PRO A 87 3.98 7.35 -3.44
CA PRO A 87 4.05 8.76 -3.81
C PRO A 87 3.02 9.64 -3.09
N PHE A 88 1.92 9.07 -2.59
CA PHE A 88 0.78 9.83 -2.07
C PHE A 88 0.81 10.04 -0.56
N LEU A 89 1.85 9.62 0.16
CA LEU A 89 1.86 9.66 1.63
C LEU A 89 1.61 11.05 2.24
N ASN A 90 2.00 12.10 1.52
CA ASN A 90 1.85 13.49 1.96
C ASN A 90 0.63 14.18 1.31
N ILE A 91 -0.23 13.43 0.63
CA ILE A 91 -1.45 13.91 -0.01
C ILE A 91 -2.65 13.50 0.84
N SER A 92 -3.56 14.44 1.11
CA SER A 92 -4.78 14.15 1.85
C SER A 92 -5.80 13.42 0.97
N LYS A 93 -6.72 12.67 1.60
CA LYS A 93 -7.82 12.03 0.88
C LYS A 93 -8.70 13.04 0.16
N THR A 94 -8.94 14.20 0.77
CA THR A 94 -9.69 15.31 0.15
C THR A 94 -9.05 15.72 -1.17
N GLN A 95 -7.73 15.95 -1.21
CA GLN A 95 -7.02 16.29 -2.45
C GLN A 95 -7.14 15.19 -3.52
N ILE A 96 -7.10 13.92 -3.12
CA ILE A 96 -7.29 12.78 -4.04
C ILE A 96 -8.71 12.79 -4.62
N LEU A 97 -9.72 13.02 -3.79
CA LEU A 97 -11.12 13.05 -4.21
C LEU A 97 -11.42 14.25 -5.12
N ASP A 98 -10.90 15.43 -4.77
CA ASP A 98 -11.04 16.65 -5.57
C ASP A 98 -10.45 16.42 -6.96
N TYR A 99 -9.20 15.95 -7.03
CA TYR A 99 -8.54 15.64 -8.30
C TYR A 99 -9.31 14.60 -9.13
N ALA A 100 -9.80 13.53 -8.51
CA ALA A 100 -10.57 12.49 -9.20
C ALA A 100 -11.94 12.99 -9.70
N SER A 101 -12.52 13.99 -9.04
CA SER A 101 -13.77 14.62 -9.45
C SER A 101 -13.59 15.53 -10.67
N GLU A 102 -12.46 16.22 -10.75
CA GLU A 102 -12.10 17.15 -11.82
C GLU A 102 -11.63 16.44 -13.09
N ASN A 103 -11.07 15.22 -12.99
CA ASN A 103 -10.37 14.53 -14.08
C ASN A 103 -10.99 13.17 -14.48
N LYS A 104 -12.32 13.08 -14.66
CA LYS A 104 -13.02 11.83 -15.00
C LYS A 104 -12.76 11.27 -16.41
#